data_AF-A0A552WQP9-F1
#
_entry.id   AF-A0A552WQP9-F1
#
_cell.length_a   1.000
_cell.length_b   1.000
_cell.length_c   1.000
_cell.angle_alpha   90.00
_cell.angle_beta   90.00
_cell.angle_gamma   90.00
#
_symmetry.space_group_name_H-M   'P 1'
#
loop_
_entity.id
_entity.type
_entity.pdbx_description
1 polymer ?
#
loop_
_entity_poly.entity_id
_entity_poly.type
_entity_poly.pdbx_seq_one_letter_code
_entity_poly.pdbx_strand_id
1 'polypeptide(L)'
;MSGPPARRGRVSPGHAPGNPHMSTSSETPTPFTGPVRTCVGCRERAPRSALVRLVLDTATHVATVDVGRSAPGRGAWLHPSRECLDLALRRRAIPRALRAAGPVDTGPAGEWFDQNARAAQDAPTGNESSKKKAGWKPMGTR
;
A
#
# COMPACT_ATOMS: atom_id res chain seq x y z
N MET A 1 9.77 -56.92 55.99
CA MET A 1 10.97 -56.25 55.44
C MET A 1 10.57 -55.72 54.07
N SER A 2 10.57 -54.45 53.72
CA SER A 2 10.91 -53.21 54.41
C SER A 2 10.18 -52.09 53.67
N GLY A 3 9.72 -51.09 54.43
CA GLY A 3 9.03 -49.92 53.91
C GLY A 3 9.92 -48.96 53.10
N PRO A 4 9.35 -47.79 52.75
CA PRO A 4 9.73 -46.95 51.62
C PRO A 4 10.84 -45.93 51.96
N PRO A 5 11.19 -45.05 51.01
CA PRO A 5 10.95 -43.65 51.35
C PRO A 5 10.34 -42.79 50.23
N ALA A 6 9.69 -41.73 50.72
CA ALA A 6 8.96 -40.71 49.99
C ALA A 6 9.85 -39.57 49.45
N ARG A 7 9.16 -38.58 48.83
CA ARG A 7 9.53 -37.16 48.61
C ARG A 7 10.28 -36.94 47.27
N ARG A 8 10.04 -35.92 46.45
CA ARG A 8 9.61 -34.50 46.57
C ARG A 8 8.96 -34.14 45.21
N GLY A 9 7.85 -33.42 45.09
CA GLY A 9 7.77 -31.98 45.35
C GLY A 9 8.40 -31.17 44.19
N ARG A 10 7.62 -30.84 43.16
CA ARG A 10 7.93 -29.72 42.24
C ARG A 10 6.67 -28.90 42.00
N VAL A 11 6.60 -27.79 42.73
CA VAL A 11 5.70 -26.67 42.48
C VAL A 11 6.19 -25.93 41.22
N SER A 12 5.29 -25.66 40.28
CA SER A 12 5.58 -24.79 39.13
C SER A 12 5.29 -23.33 39.51
N PRO A 13 6.15 -22.38 39.14
CA PRO A 13 6.01 -20.98 39.53
C PRO A 13 4.86 -20.28 38.80
N GLY A 14 4.26 -19.31 39.50
CA GLY A 14 3.11 -18.53 39.07
C GLY A 14 3.37 -17.73 37.80
N HIS A 15 2.37 -17.73 36.92
CA HIS A 15 2.26 -16.77 35.84
C HIS A 15 1.81 -15.42 36.42
N ALA A 16 2.59 -14.38 36.12
CA ALA A 16 2.29 -13.00 36.49
C ALA A 16 1.01 -12.50 35.80
N PRO A 17 0.16 -11.70 36.47
CA PRO A 17 -0.82 -10.87 35.80
C PRO A 17 -0.12 -9.59 35.33
N GLY A 18 0.03 -9.41 34.02
CA GLY A 18 0.73 -8.26 33.46
C GLY A 18 0.45 -8.04 31.99
N ASN A 19 -0.81 -7.82 31.63
CA ASN A 19 -1.12 -7.10 30.39
C ASN A 19 -1.62 -5.70 30.77
N PRO A 20 -0.80 -4.63 30.59
CA PRO A 20 -1.36 -3.30 30.52
C PRO A 20 -2.23 -3.27 29.26
N HIS A 21 -3.54 -3.36 29.44
CA HIS A 21 -4.52 -3.16 28.37
C HIS A 21 -4.53 -1.66 28.03
N MET A 22 -3.44 -1.17 27.44
CA MET A 22 -3.41 0.12 26.79
C MET A 22 -4.12 -0.04 25.45
N SER A 23 -5.35 0.45 25.45
CA SER A 23 -6.18 0.88 24.33
C SER A 23 -5.49 0.83 22.97
N THR A 24 -5.90 -0.13 22.15
CA THR A 24 -6.05 0.13 20.72
C THR A 24 -7.47 -0.26 20.36
N SER A 25 -8.30 0.76 20.17
CA SER A 25 -9.65 0.64 19.62
C SER A 25 -9.59 -0.29 18.42
N SER A 26 -10.16 -1.49 18.58
CA SER A 26 -10.43 -2.40 17.47
C SER A 26 -11.61 -1.82 16.68
N GLU A 27 -11.35 -0.76 15.92
CA GLU A 27 -12.24 -0.40 14.83
C GLU A 27 -12.05 -1.46 13.76
N THR A 28 -12.97 -2.43 13.75
CA THR A 28 -13.08 -3.41 12.67
C THR A 28 -13.29 -2.61 11.39
N PRO A 29 -12.35 -2.59 10.43
CA PRO A 29 -12.63 -1.92 9.16
C PRO A 29 -13.81 -2.66 8.55
N THR A 30 -14.92 -1.93 8.38
CA THR A 30 -16.09 -2.43 7.67
C THR A 30 -15.61 -3.05 6.36
N PRO A 31 -16.05 -4.27 5.99
CA PRO A 31 -15.59 -4.89 4.77
C PRO A 31 -16.01 -3.98 3.62
N PHE A 32 -15.03 -3.35 2.96
CA PHE A 32 -15.29 -2.56 1.76
C PHE A 32 -15.83 -3.52 0.69
N THR A 33 -17.16 -3.61 0.56
CA THR A 33 -17.89 -4.46 -0.40
C THR A 33 -17.82 -3.85 -1.80
N GLY A 34 -16.62 -3.59 -2.31
CA GLY A 34 -16.38 -2.96 -3.59
C GLY A 34 -15.23 -3.62 -4.36
N PRO A 35 -15.14 -3.39 -5.68
CA PRO A 35 -14.07 -3.96 -6.48
C PRO A 35 -12.71 -3.44 -5.99
N VAL A 36 -11.82 -4.38 -5.65
CA VAL A 36 -10.41 -4.12 -5.32
C VAL A 36 -9.63 -3.94 -6.61
N ARG A 37 -8.74 -2.93 -6.64
CA ARG A 37 -7.85 -2.66 -7.77
C ARG A 37 -6.41 -2.60 -7.28
N THR A 38 -5.49 -2.81 -8.21
CA THR A 38 -4.06 -2.72 -7.93
C THR A 38 -3.55 -1.36 -8.35
N CYS A 39 -2.88 -0.66 -7.44
CA CYS A 39 -2.15 0.56 -7.74
C CYS A 39 -1.03 0.25 -8.75
N VAL A 40 -1.04 0.87 -9.93
CA VAL A 40 0.02 0.69 -10.92
C VAL A 40 1.33 1.34 -10.51
N GLY A 41 1.35 2.09 -9.39
CA GLY A 41 2.41 2.82 -8.70
C GLY A 41 3.21 2.00 -7.67
N CYS A 42 2.57 1.47 -6.65
CA CYS A 42 3.24 0.63 -5.65
C CYS A 42 2.99 -0.87 -5.85
N ARG A 43 2.05 -1.25 -6.72
CA ARG A 43 1.53 -2.63 -6.91
C ARG A 43 0.73 -3.19 -5.73
N GLU A 44 0.40 -2.36 -4.74
CA GLU A 44 -0.47 -2.74 -3.64
C GLU A 44 -1.95 -2.76 -4.07
N ARG A 45 -2.75 -3.59 -3.42
CA ARG A 45 -4.19 -3.71 -3.66
C ARG A 45 -4.96 -2.81 -2.70
N ALA A 46 -5.92 -2.06 -3.22
CA ALA A 46 -6.77 -1.19 -2.42
C ALA A 46 -8.19 -1.16 -2.99
N PRO A 47 -9.21 -0.85 -2.16
CA PRO A 47 -10.57 -0.67 -2.67
C PRO A 47 -10.60 0.49 -3.67
N ARG A 48 -11.48 0.42 -4.67
CA ARG A 48 -11.66 1.49 -5.66
C ARG A 48 -11.91 2.87 -5.03
N SER A 49 -12.47 2.94 -3.83
CA SER A 49 -12.67 4.19 -3.08
C SER A 49 -11.36 4.87 -2.67
N ALA A 50 -10.33 4.10 -2.34
CA ALA A 50 -9.01 4.58 -1.91
C ALA A 50 -8.03 4.85 -3.08
N LEU A 51 -8.48 4.64 -4.32
CA LEU A 51 -7.68 4.81 -5.52
C LEU A 51 -8.28 5.87 -6.45
N VAL A 52 -7.40 6.61 -7.10
CA VAL A 52 -7.71 7.56 -8.17
C VAL A 52 -7.47 6.91 -9.52
N ARG A 53 -8.31 7.27 -10.50
CA ARG A 53 -8.22 6.76 -11.87
C ARG A 53 -7.59 7.83 -12.74
N LEU A 54 -6.49 7.50 -13.38
CA LEU A 54 -5.97 8.23 -14.53
C LEU A 54 -6.60 7.68 -15.81
N VAL A 55 -6.94 8.57 -16.73
CA VAL A 55 -7.41 8.24 -18.07
C VAL A 55 -6.56 8.96 -19.10
N LEU A 56 -6.41 8.35 -20.27
CA LEU A 56 -5.75 8.97 -21.40
C LEU A 56 -6.81 9.63 -22.28
N ASP A 57 -6.67 10.92 -22.54
CA ASP A 57 -7.30 11.53 -23.68
C ASP A 57 -6.53 11.11 -24.95
N THR A 58 -7.18 10.34 -25.82
CA THR A 58 -6.55 9.81 -27.04
C THR A 58 -6.38 10.88 -28.12
N ALA A 59 -7.12 11.98 -28.07
CA ALA A 59 -6.97 13.08 -29.03
C ALA A 59 -5.76 13.97 -28.67
N THR A 60 -5.59 14.26 -27.38
CA THR A 60 -4.51 15.14 -26.90
C THR A 60 -3.27 14.40 -26.38
N HIS A 61 -3.35 13.08 -26.20
CA HIS A 61 -2.31 12.26 -25.56
C HIS A 61 -1.96 12.68 -24.12
N VAL A 62 -2.89 13.33 -23.44
CA VAL A 62 -2.72 13.81 -22.06
C VAL A 62 -3.39 12.86 -21.07
N ALA A 63 -2.67 12.48 -20.01
CA ALA A 63 -3.22 11.77 -18.88
C ALA A 63 -3.80 12.72 -17.84
N THR A 64 -5.06 12.53 -17.49
CA THR A 64 -5.79 13.34 -16.50
C THR A 64 -6.46 12.45 -15.44
N VAL A 65 -6.74 13.04 -14.28
CA VAL A 65 -7.45 12.35 -13.19
C VAL A 65 -8.95 12.40 -13.45
N ASP A 66 -9.56 11.22 -13.60
CA ASP A 66 -11.01 11.05 -13.78
C ASP A 66 -11.73 11.13 -12.43
N VAL A 67 -11.96 12.38 -11.98
CA VAL A 67 -12.64 12.68 -10.70
C VAL A 67 -14.07 12.13 -10.69
N GLY A 68 -14.78 12.21 -11.82
CA GLY A 68 -16.15 11.71 -11.99
C GLY A 68 -16.25 10.19 -12.17
N ARG A 69 -15.12 9.50 -12.38
CA ARG A 69 -15.03 8.06 -12.68
C ARG A 69 -15.91 7.62 -13.85
N SER A 70 -16.22 8.53 -14.76
CA SER A 70 -17.21 8.36 -15.83
C SER A 70 -16.57 8.40 -17.22
N ALA A 71 -15.26 8.69 -17.30
CA ALA A 71 -14.58 8.74 -18.58
C ALA A 71 -14.55 7.34 -19.24
N PRO A 72 -14.97 7.22 -20.51
CA PRO A 72 -14.90 5.98 -21.25
C PRO A 72 -13.44 5.58 -21.49
N GLY A 73 -13.17 4.27 -21.54
CA GLY A 73 -11.84 3.73 -21.90
C GLY A 73 -11.03 3.13 -20.75
N ARG A 74 -9.74 2.86 -21.04
CA ARG A 74 -8.83 2.19 -20.10
C ARG A 74 -8.31 3.20 -19.09
N GLY A 75 -8.35 2.83 -17.81
CA GLY A 75 -7.83 3.65 -16.73
C GLY A 75 -6.66 3.00 -16.00
N ALA A 76 -5.75 3.82 -15.51
CA ALA A 76 -4.68 3.42 -14.61
C ALA A 76 -5.06 3.81 -13.17
N TRP A 77 -5.00 2.87 -12.24
CA TRP A 77 -5.37 3.11 -10.84
C TRP A 77 -4.13 3.43 -10.02
N LEU A 78 -4.15 4.51 -9.23
CA LEU A 78 -3.07 4.89 -8.32
C LEU A 78 -3.63 5.31 -6.96
N HIS A 79 -2.85 5.19 -5.89
CA HIS A 79 -3.17 5.90 -4.65
C HIS A 79 -3.02 7.41 -4.88
N PRO A 80 -3.78 8.27 -4.18
CA PRO A 80 -3.65 9.73 -4.21
C PRO A 80 -2.36 10.21 -3.52
N SER A 81 -1.22 9.60 -3.84
CA SER A 81 0.10 9.89 -3.29
C SER A 81 1.07 10.20 -4.41
N ARG A 82 1.86 11.26 -4.21
CA ARG A 82 2.91 11.67 -5.17
C ARG A 82 3.93 10.56 -5.39
N GLU A 83 4.27 9.79 -4.36
CA GLU A 83 5.20 8.67 -4.48
C GLU A 83 4.68 7.58 -5.44
N CYS A 84 3.38 7.31 -5.42
CA CYS A 84 2.77 6.34 -6.32
C CYS A 84 2.83 6.79 -7.77
N LEU A 85 2.62 8.10 -8.03
CA LEU A 85 2.80 8.69 -9.35
C LEU A 85 4.25 8.56 -9.81
N ASP A 86 5.21 8.98 -8.99
CA ASP A 86 6.64 8.96 -9.33
C ASP A 86 7.13 7.54 -9.63
N LEU A 87 6.69 6.55 -8.84
CA LEU A 87 6.96 5.15 -9.13
C LEU A 87 6.35 4.73 -10.47
N ALA A 88 5.12 5.14 -10.78
CA ALA A 88 4.45 4.82 -12.04
C ALA A 88 5.14 5.45 -13.25
N LEU A 89 5.62 6.69 -13.14
CA LEU A 89 6.39 7.38 -14.17
C LEU A 89 7.74 6.70 -14.39
N ARG A 90 8.51 6.47 -13.31
CA ARG A 90 9.84 5.83 -13.38
C ARG A 90 9.82 4.49 -14.10
N ARG A 91 8.80 3.66 -13.86
CA ARG A 91 8.69 2.35 -14.54
C ARG A 91 7.86 2.35 -15.82
N ARG A 92 7.44 3.52 -16.32
CA ARG A 92 6.57 3.67 -17.51
C ARG A 92 5.26 2.87 -17.40
N ALA A 93 4.69 2.76 -16.19
CA ALA A 93 3.46 2.01 -15.96
C ALA A 93 2.21 2.71 -16.50
N ILE A 94 2.18 4.05 -16.49
CA ILE A 94 1.04 4.84 -16.96
C ILE A 94 0.75 4.60 -18.45
N PRO A 95 1.69 4.84 -19.39
CA PRO A 95 1.43 4.59 -20.81
C PRO A 95 1.11 3.12 -21.09
N ARG A 96 1.74 2.18 -20.35
CA ARG A 96 1.46 0.75 -20.48
C ARG A 96 0.05 0.37 -20.02
N ALA A 97 -0.40 0.91 -18.90
CA ALA A 97 -1.73 0.63 -18.34
C ALA A 97 -2.85 1.24 -19.20
N LEU A 98 -2.61 2.43 -19.74
CA LEU A 98 -3.53 3.12 -20.63
C LEU A 98 -3.49 2.57 -22.06
N ARG A 99 -2.50 1.74 -22.40
CA ARG A 99 -2.21 1.23 -23.76
C ARG A 99 -2.07 2.38 -24.78
N ALA A 100 -1.32 3.40 -24.39
CA ALA A 100 -1.06 4.54 -25.27
C ALA A 100 -0.23 4.10 -26.49
N ALA A 101 -0.60 4.59 -27.67
CA ALA A 101 0.14 4.35 -28.91
C ALA A 101 1.44 5.17 -29.02
N GLY A 102 1.64 6.15 -28.14
CA GLY A 102 2.78 7.06 -28.16
C GLY A 102 3.10 7.63 -26.78
N PRO A 103 3.97 8.65 -26.71
CA PRO A 103 4.23 9.41 -25.50
C PRO A 103 2.93 9.91 -24.88
N VAL A 104 2.87 9.90 -23.55
CA VAL A 104 1.74 10.41 -22.80
C VAL A 104 2.24 11.57 -21.96
N ASP A 105 1.64 12.74 -22.14
CA ASP A 105 1.88 13.85 -21.23
C ASP A 105 1.17 13.56 -19.91
N THR A 106 1.91 13.69 -18.82
CA THR A 106 1.44 13.43 -17.45
C THR A 106 1.49 14.68 -16.58
N GLY A 107 1.83 15.85 -17.15
CA GLY A 107 1.90 17.13 -16.43
C GLY A 107 0.61 17.43 -15.66
N PRO A 108 -0.58 17.44 -16.30
CA PRO A 108 -1.84 17.73 -15.62
C PRO A 108 -2.18 16.74 -14.50
N ALA A 109 -1.89 15.45 -14.70
CA ALA A 109 -2.00 14.46 -13.63
C ALA A 109 -1.06 14.79 -12.47
N GLY A 110 0.21 15.11 -12.76
CA GLY A 110 1.22 15.48 -11.77
C GLY A 110 0.79 16.66 -10.90
N GLU A 111 0.28 17.71 -11.53
CA GLU A 111 -0.22 18.88 -10.82
C GLU A 111 -1.38 18.52 -9.88
N TRP A 112 -2.30 17.68 -10.34
CA TRP A 112 -3.38 17.16 -9.48
C TRP A 112 -2.82 16.41 -8.26
N PHE A 113 -1.81 15.55 -8.46
CA PHE A 113 -1.18 14.84 -7.34
C PHE A 113 -0.46 15.77 -6.37
N ASP A 114 0.18 16.84 -6.84
CA ASP A 114 0.83 17.83 -5.95
C ASP A 114 -0.19 18.55 -5.08
N GLN A 115 -1.35 18.91 -5.66
CA GLN A 115 -2.44 19.57 -4.94
C GLN A 115 -3.12 18.63 -3.93
N ASN A 116 -3.26 17.35 -4.28
CA ASN A 116 -4.02 16.37 -3.49
C ASN A 116 -3.15 15.52 -2.55
N ALA A 117 -1.82 15.55 -2.68
CA ALA A 117 -0.90 14.86 -1.76
C ALA A 117 -0.98 15.40 -0.32
N ARG A 118 -1.44 16.64 -0.14
CA ARG A 118 -1.71 17.23 1.19
C ARG A 118 -2.98 16.66 1.83
N ALA A 119 -4.00 16.33 1.04
CA ALA A 119 -5.29 15.84 1.52
C ALA A 119 -5.31 14.32 1.76
N ALA A 120 -4.37 13.57 1.19
CA ALA A 120 -4.28 12.12 1.35
C ALA A 120 -3.64 11.66 2.67
N GLN A 121 -3.11 12.59 3.49
CA GLN A 121 -2.49 12.28 4.78
C GLN A 121 -3.52 11.88 5.85
N ASP A 122 -4.81 12.14 5.63
CA ASP A 122 -5.92 11.78 6.53
C ASP A 122 -6.59 10.43 6.21
N ALA A 123 -6.19 9.76 5.12
CA ALA A 123 -6.64 8.40 4.86
C ALA A 123 -5.74 7.44 5.66
N PRO A 124 -6.28 6.47 6.43
CA PRO A 124 -5.45 5.51 7.13
C PRO A 124 -4.67 4.70 6.10
N THR A 125 -3.41 5.05 5.91
CA THR A 125 -2.42 4.25 5.20
C THR A 125 -2.21 2.99 6.02
N GLY A 126 -3.04 1.99 5.72
CA GLY A 126 -2.91 0.66 6.29
C GLY A 126 -1.59 0.04 5.86
N ASN A 127 -0.67 0.02 6.83
CA ASN A 127 0.56 -0.74 6.99
C ASN A 127 1.87 -0.18 6.40
N GLU A 128 2.66 0.30 7.35
CA GLU A 128 4.09 0.56 7.28
C GLU A 128 4.88 -0.76 7.11
N SER A 129 5.69 -0.77 6.05
CA SER A 129 7.05 -1.29 6.00
C SER A 129 7.37 -2.68 6.59
N SER A 130 7.58 -3.65 5.69
CA SER A 130 8.54 -4.73 5.96
C SER A 130 9.28 -5.16 4.71
N LYS A 131 10.05 -4.24 4.10
CA LYS A 131 11.10 -4.65 3.17
C LYS A 131 12.37 -4.98 3.96
N LYS A 132 12.40 -6.19 4.49
CA LYS A 132 13.60 -6.82 5.05
C LYS A 132 14.46 -7.36 3.89
N LYS A 133 15.75 -6.98 3.91
CA LYS A 133 16.96 -7.70 3.45
C LYS A 133 17.18 -7.94 1.93
N ALA A 134 18.25 -7.31 1.41
CA ALA A 134 19.43 -7.97 0.81
C ALA A 134 20.47 -6.83 0.63
N GLY A 135 21.54 -6.73 1.41
CA GLY A 135 22.62 -7.70 1.46
C GLY A 135 23.66 -7.44 0.35
N TRP A 136 24.06 -6.19 0.09
CA TRP A 136 25.16 -5.88 -0.82
C TRP A 136 26.49 -6.06 -0.09
N LYS A 137 27.26 -7.06 -0.51
CA LYS A 137 28.68 -7.20 -0.21
C LYS A 137 29.44 -6.56 -1.37
N PRO A 138 30.25 -5.50 -1.19
CA PRO A 138 31.21 -5.12 -2.21
C PRO A 138 32.32 -6.19 -2.25
N MET A 139 32.57 -6.76 -3.42
CA MET A 139 33.74 -7.62 -3.63
C MET A 139 34.99 -6.74 -3.58
N GLY A 140 35.94 -7.12 -2.72
CA GLY A 140 37.24 -6.48 -2.61
C GLY A 140 38.06 -6.68 -3.87
N THR A 141 38.65 -5.60 -4.36
CA THR A 141 39.62 -5.60 -5.43
C THR A 141 40.98 -6.01 -4.87
N ARG A 142 41.61 -7.00 -5.51
CA ARG A 142 43.00 -7.39 -5.29
C ARG A 142 43.86 -6.80 -6.39
#